data_AF-A0A2J8RXQ5-F1
#
_entry.id   AF-A0A2J8RXQ5-F1
#
_cell.length_a   1.000
_cell.length_b   1.000
_cell.length_c   1.000
_cell.angle_alpha   90.00
_cell.angle_beta   90.00
_cell.angle_gamma   90.00
#
_symmetry.space_group_name_H-M   'P 1'
#
loop_
_entity.id
_entity.type
_entity.pdbx_description
1 polymer ?
#
loop_
_entity_poly.entity_id
_entity_poly.type
_entity_poly.pdbx_seq_one_letter_code
_entity_poly.pdbx_strand_id
1 'polypeptide(L)'
;LQLQRNQLRMLEPEPLAGLDQLRELSLAHNRLRVGDIGPGTWHELQALQMLDLSHNELSFVPPDLPEALEELHLEGNRIGHVGPEAFLSTPRLRALFLRCPKGGRRGGGEQGRAWEGHDRLSVQGQQASHDEHHGR
;
A
#
# COMPACT_ATOMS: atom_id res chain seq x y z
N LEU A 1 -7.27 2.92 -11.65
CA LEU A 1 -6.45 3.16 -12.86
C LEU A 1 -5.41 2.05 -12.97
N GLN A 2 -5.25 1.47 -14.15
CA GLN A 2 -4.39 0.30 -14.37
C GLN A 2 -3.33 0.64 -15.42
N LEU A 3 -2.09 0.84 -14.97
CA LEU A 3 -0.93 1.21 -15.79
C LEU A 3 0.15 0.11 -15.77
N GLN A 4 -0.22 -1.12 -15.44
CA GLN A 4 0.71 -2.23 -15.35
C GLN A 4 1.35 -2.59 -16.70
N ARG A 5 2.61 -3.06 -16.67
CA ARG A 5 3.36 -3.57 -17.84
C ARG A 5 3.67 -2.55 -18.94
N ASN A 6 3.61 -1.26 -18.64
CA ASN A 6 3.87 -0.19 -19.62
C ASN A 6 5.34 0.24 -19.69
N GLN A 7 6.26 -0.50 -19.06
CA GLN A 7 7.68 -0.15 -18.98
C GLN A 7 7.91 1.30 -18.50
N LEU A 8 7.01 1.82 -17.66
CA LEU A 8 7.10 3.19 -17.17
C LEU A 8 8.43 3.38 -16.44
N ARG A 9 9.19 4.38 -16.89
CA ARG A 9 10.48 4.79 -16.33
C ARG A 9 10.41 6.09 -15.55
N MET A 10 9.26 6.77 -15.59
CA MET A 10 9.04 8.04 -14.92
C MET A 10 7.55 8.20 -14.65
N LEU A 11 7.21 8.64 -13.45
CA LEU A 11 5.86 8.94 -13.02
C LEU A 11 5.90 10.36 -12.43
N GLU A 12 5.50 11.32 -13.25
CA GLU A 12 5.36 12.72 -12.85
C GLU A 12 3.97 12.95 -12.20
N PRO A 13 3.75 14.06 -11.47
CA PRO A 13 2.46 14.38 -10.86
C PRO A 13 1.37 14.73 -11.88
N GLU A 14 1.70 15.35 -13.02
CA GLU A 14 0.69 15.88 -13.96
C GLU A 14 -0.26 14.83 -14.55
N PRO A 15 0.19 13.61 -14.93
CA PRO A 15 -0.71 12.55 -15.40
C PRO A 15 -1.72 12.06 -14.36
N LEU A 16 -1.46 12.30 -13.07
CA LEU A 16 -2.33 11.91 -11.96
C LEU A 16 -3.09 13.11 -11.38
N ALA A 17 -2.83 14.32 -11.90
CA ALA A 17 -3.48 15.53 -11.45
C ALA A 17 -4.99 15.49 -11.72
N GLY A 18 -5.79 15.90 -10.74
CA GLY A 18 -7.26 15.87 -10.81
C GLY A 18 -7.91 14.50 -10.62
N LEU A 19 -7.15 13.47 -10.24
CA LEU A 19 -7.68 12.14 -9.89
C LEU A 19 -8.02 12.01 -8.39
N ASP A 20 -8.67 13.04 -7.85
CA ASP A 20 -9.03 13.18 -6.43
C ASP A 20 -9.96 12.08 -5.90
N GLN A 21 -10.80 11.52 -6.78
CA GLN A 21 -11.74 10.44 -6.47
C GLN A 21 -11.19 9.03 -6.74
N LEU A 22 -9.93 8.91 -7.18
CA LEU A 22 -9.34 7.61 -7.51
C LEU A 22 -9.09 6.80 -6.24
N ARG A 23 -9.68 5.60 -6.16
CA ARG A 23 -9.54 4.71 -4.99
C ARG A 23 -8.48 3.63 -5.15
N GLU A 24 -8.25 3.17 -6.37
CA GLU A 24 -7.35 2.07 -6.68
C GLU A 24 -6.42 2.44 -7.84
N LEU A 25 -5.12 2.28 -7.62
CA LEU A 25 -4.07 2.53 -8.60
C LEU A 25 -3.11 1.34 -8.65
N SER A 26 -3.03 0.68 -9.80
CA SER A 26 -2.02 -0.34 -10.06
C SER A 26 -0.99 0.15 -11.07
N LEU A 27 0.26 0.17 -10.62
CA LEU A 27 1.48 0.46 -11.35
C LEU A 27 2.39 -0.78 -11.38
N ALA A 28 1.83 -1.97 -11.16
CA ALA A 28 2.58 -3.21 -11.08
C ALA A 28 3.33 -3.54 -12.37
N HIS A 29 4.42 -4.31 -12.25
CA HIS A 29 5.20 -4.77 -13.41
C HIS A 29 5.71 -3.64 -14.31
N ASN A 30 6.07 -2.49 -13.73
CA ASN A 30 6.81 -1.44 -14.42
C ASN A 30 8.29 -1.51 -14.05
N ARG A 31 9.06 -0.45 -14.34
CA ARG A 31 10.48 -0.36 -13.99
C ARG A 31 10.77 0.85 -13.11
N LEU A 32 9.78 1.24 -12.30
CA LEU A 32 9.86 2.45 -11.48
C LEU A 32 10.89 2.28 -10.37
N ARG A 33 11.76 3.28 -10.23
CA ARG A 33 12.63 3.51 -9.08
C ARG A 33 12.08 4.67 -8.28
N VAL A 34 12.57 4.85 -7.05
CA VAL A 34 12.10 5.95 -6.20
C VAL A 34 12.43 7.32 -6.82
N GLY A 35 13.59 7.45 -7.47
CA GLY A 35 13.94 8.68 -8.19
C GLY A 35 13.17 8.92 -9.48
N ASP A 36 12.40 7.92 -9.95
CA ASP A 36 11.54 8.04 -11.12
C ASP A 36 10.13 8.55 -10.74
N ILE A 37 9.81 8.63 -9.45
CA ILE A 37 8.55 9.15 -8.93
C ILE A 37 8.78 10.61 -8.55
N GLY A 38 8.10 11.52 -9.24
CA GLY A 38 8.18 12.95 -8.97
C GLY A 38 7.72 13.29 -7.55
N PRO A 39 8.30 14.31 -6.91
CA PRO A 39 7.82 14.78 -5.61
C PRO A 39 6.37 15.25 -5.73
N GLY A 40 5.53 14.90 -4.75
CA GLY A 40 4.12 15.26 -4.76
C GLY A 40 3.24 14.48 -5.75
N THR A 41 3.76 13.45 -6.44
CA THR A 41 2.98 12.59 -7.35
C THR A 41 1.70 12.03 -6.71
N TRP A 42 1.74 11.79 -5.40
CA TRP A 42 0.63 11.20 -4.66
C TRP A 42 -0.29 12.23 -3.98
N HIS A 43 0.10 13.51 -3.94
CA HIS A 43 -0.59 14.54 -3.15
C HIS A 43 -2.04 14.77 -3.57
N GLU A 44 -2.34 14.65 -4.86
CA GLU A 44 -3.70 14.89 -5.35
C GLU A 44 -4.62 13.68 -5.21
N LEU A 45 -4.07 12.49 -4.90
CA LEU A 45 -4.80 11.24 -4.79
C LEU A 45 -5.45 11.06 -3.40
N GLN A 46 -6.26 12.03 -3.00
CA GLN A 46 -6.83 12.16 -1.66
C GLN A 46 -7.78 11.02 -1.27
N ALA A 47 -8.40 10.35 -2.24
CA ALA A 47 -9.28 9.19 -1.99
C ALA A 47 -8.61 7.83 -2.23
N LEU A 48 -7.30 7.78 -2.46
CA LEU A 48 -6.61 6.53 -2.81
C LEU A 48 -6.50 5.60 -1.61
N GLN A 49 -7.11 4.41 -1.73
CA GLN A 49 -7.16 3.39 -0.69
C GLN A 49 -6.20 2.22 -0.99
N MET A 50 -6.04 1.87 -2.27
CA MET A 50 -5.16 0.78 -2.69
C MET A 50 -4.13 1.27 -3.70
N LEU A 51 -2.85 1.03 -3.39
CA LEU A 51 -1.72 1.30 -4.28
C LEU A 51 -0.92 0.03 -4.51
N ASP A 52 -0.83 -0.37 -5.77
CA ASP A 52 -0.04 -1.53 -6.18
C ASP A 52 1.19 -1.09 -6.97
N LEU A 53 2.34 -1.18 -6.32
CA LEU A 53 3.67 -0.90 -6.86
C LEU A 53 4.50 -2.20 -6.98
N SER A 54 3.84 -3.36 -6.98
CA SER A 54 4.52 -4.65 -7.05
C SER A 54 5.32 -4.82 -8.34
N HIS A 55 6.36 -5.64 -8.30
CA HIS A 55 7.21 -5.96 -9.46
C HIS A 55 7.80 -4.72 -10.17
N ASN A 56 8.29 -3.75 -9.39
CA ASN A 56 9.06 -2.61 -9.86
C ASN A 56 10.55 -2.72 -9.41
N GLU A 57 11.32 -1.64 -9.51
CA GLU A 57 12.72 -1.57 -9.09
C GLU A 57 12.93 -0.69 -7.85
N LEU A 58 11.91 -0.53 -6.99
CA LEU A 58 11.97 0.34 -5.82
C LEU A 58 12.99 -0.19 -4.80
N SER A 59 13.90 0.67 -4.37
CA SER A 59 14.92 0.39 -3.34
C SER A 59 14.47 0.75 -1.92
N PHE A 60 13.47 1.62 -1.80
CA PHE A 60 12.84 2.07 -0.56
C PHE A 60 11.36 2.35 -0.82
N VAL A 61 10.57 2.50 0.24
CA VAL A 61 9.16 2.92 0.13
C VAL A 61 9.14 4.37 -0.38
N PRO A 62 8.30 4.72 -1.37
CA PRO A 62 8.17 6.10 -1.83
C PRO A 62 7.76 7.01 -0.66
N PRO A 63 8.35 8.21 -0.54
CA PRO A 63 7.88 9.18 0.43
C PRO A 63 6.51 9.74 0.03
N ASP A 64 5.86 10.43 0.96
CA ASP A 64 4.64 11.21 0.72
C ASP A 64 3.47 10.41 0.13
N LEU A 65 3.34 9.15 0.55
CA LEU A 65 2.17 8.33 0.20
C LEU A 65 0.86 8.96 0.72
N PRO A 66 -0.28 8.74 0.04
CA PRO A 66 -1.54 9.40 0.38
C PRO A 66 -2.06 9.04 1.79
N GLU A 67 -2.60 10.02 2.51
CA GLU A 67 -3.13 9.81 3.87
C GLU A 67 -4.28 8.78 3.91
N ALA A 68 -5.07 8.71 2.84
CA ALA A 68 -6.20 7.79 2.70
C ALA A 68 -5.79 6.33 2.43
N LEU A 69 -4.50 6.04 2.22
CA LEU A 69 -4.03 4.73 1.79
C LEU A 69 -4.25 3.68 2.87
N GLU A 70 -4.93 2.59 2.51
CA GLU A 70 -5.26 1.46 3.38
C GLU A 70 -4.44 0.21 3.04
N GLU A 71 -4.08 0.04 1.76
CA GLU A 71 -3.42 -1.15 1.25
C GLU A 71 -2.28 -0.80 0.27
N LEU A 72 -1.08 -1.34 0.56
CA LEU A 72 0.12 -1.09 -0.22
C LEU A 72 0.83 -2.39 -0.62
N HIS A 73 0.95 -2.62 -1.93
CA HIS A 73 1.69 -3.74 -2.51
C HIS A 73 3.05 -3.30 -3.01
N LEU A 74 4.11 -3.88 -2.45
CA LEU A 74 5.51 -3.61 -2.78
C LEU A 74 6.30 -4.89 -3.08
N GLU A 75 5.60 -6.01 -3.26
CA GLU A 75 6.21 -7.31 -3.53
C GLU A 75 7.05 -7.28 -4.80
N GLY A 76 8.13 -8.07 -4.87
CA GLY A 76 8.94 -8.14 -6.09
C GLY A 76 9.76 -6.88 -6.40
N ASN A 77 9.86 -5.93 -5.46
CA ASN A 77 10.80 -4.81 -5.51
C ASN A 77 12.17 -5.17 -4.91
N ARG A 78 13.07 -4.18 -4.83
CA ARG A 78 14.43 -4.30 -4.26
C ARG A 78 14.56 -3.61 -2.89
N ILE A 79 13.46 -3.51 -2.15
CA ILE A 79 13.40 -2.85 -0.85
C ILE A 79 14.14 -3.69 0.18
N GLY A 80 15.30 -3.20 0.63
CA GLY A 80 16.14 -3.89 1.63
C GLY A 80 15.82 -3.50 3.07
N HIS A 81 15.32 -2.28 3.28
CA HIS A 81 14.99 -1.73 4.59
C HIS A 81 13.74 -0.85 4.49
N VAL A 82 12.89 -0.92 5.51
CA VAL A 82 11.73 -0.06 5.67
C VAL A 82 11.84 0.58 7.05
N GLY A 83 12.13 1.87 7.07
CA GLY A 83 12.20 2.65 8.30
C GLY A 83 10.79 2.91 8.85
N PRO A 84 10.64 3.12 10.18
CA PRO A 84 9.36 3.47 10.79
C PRO A 84 8.80 4.80 10.25
N GLU A 85 9.68 5.67 9.77
CA GLU A 85 9.33 6.97 9.18
C GLU A 85 8.58 6.85 7.84
N ALA A 86 8.70 5.71 7.16
CA ALA A 86 8.12 5.50 5.82
C ALA A 86 6.59 5.54 5.78
N PHE A 87 5.93 5.38 6.93
CA PHE A 87 4.47 5.33 7.04
C PHE A 87 3.88 6.47 7.88
N LEU A 88 4.68 7.49 8.22
CA LEU A 88 4.22 8.65 9.00
C LEU A 88 3.10 9.41 8.28
N SER A 89 3.12 9.43 6.95
CA SER A 89 2.11 10.10 6.12
C SER A 89 0.88 9.23 5.82
N THR A 90 0.85 7.96 6.25
CA THR A 90 -0.21 7.00 5.94
C THR A 90 -0.81 6.37 7.21
N PRO A 91 -1.50 7.15 8.06
CA PRO A 91 -2.03 6.66 9.34
C PRO A 91 -3.14 5.60 9.17
N ARG A 92 -3.75 5.52 7.97
CA ARG A 92 -4.83 4.57 7.66
C ARG A 92 -4.33 3.24 7.11
N LEU A 93 -3.03 3.05 6.92
CA LEU A 93 -2.48 1.84 6.31
C LEU A 93 -2.74 0.62 7.21
N ARG A 94 -3.41 -0.40 6.66
CA ARG A 94 -3.81 -1.63 7.38
C ARG A 94 -3.12 -2.87 6.82
N ALA A 95 -2.77 -2.85 5.53
CA ALA A 95 -2.16 -3.97 4.84
C ALA A 95 -0.92 -3.51 4.06
N LEU A 96 0.19 -4.23 4.27
CA LEU A 96 1.47 -3.96 3.61
C LEU A 96 2.09 -5.28 3.14
N PHE A 97 2.31 -5.39 1.83
CA PHE A 97 2.89 -6.57 1.21
C PHE A 97 4.30 -6.28 0.70
N LEU A 98 5.33 -6.65 1.46
CA LEU A 98 6.75 -6.36 1.10
C LEU A 98 7.46 -7.54 0.42
N ARG A 99 7.00 -8.75 0.66
CA ARG A 99 7.56 -9.97 0.07
C ARG A 99 6.38 -10.78 -0.41
N CYS A 100 6.53 -11.35 -1.61
CA CYS A 100 5.63 -12.40 -2.06
C CYS A 100 5.55 -13.42 -0.91
N PRO A 101 4.37 -13.67 -0.32
CA PRO A 101 4.22 -14.76 0.61
C PRO A 101 4.64 -15.97 -0.20
N LYS A 102 5.81 -16.55 0.11
CA LYS A 102 6.25 -17.78 -0.53
C LYS A 102 5.12 -18.75 -0.29
N GLY A 103 4.31 -18.98 -1.32
CA GLY A 103 3.22 -19.93 -1.29
C GLY A 103 3.81 -21.19 -0.67
N GLY A 104 3.18 -21.63 0.42
CA GLY A 104 3.69 -22.71 1.23
C GLY A 104 4.23 -23.80 0.33
N ARG A 105 5.55 -23.98 0.32
CA ARG A 105 6.12 -25.26 -0.06
C ARG A 105 5.68 -26.22 1.03
N ARG A 106 4.42 -26.65 1.00
CA ARG A 106 4.09 -28.01 1.38
C ARG A 106 4.95 -28.84 0.44
N GLY A 107 6.02 -29.41 1.00
CA GLY A 107 6.66 -30.55 0.39
C GLY A 107 5.55 -31.51 -0.02
N GLY A 108 5.56 -31.90 -1.30
CA GLY A 108 4.82 -33.06 -1.74
C GLY A 108 5.43 -34.27 -1.05
N GLY A 109 4.95 -34.53 0.16
CA GLY A 109 5.46 -35.50 1.09
C GLY A 109 4.45 -35.61 2.21
N GLU A 110 3.50 -36.50 1.97
CA GLU A 110 2.69 -37.18 2.99
C GLU A 110 1.47 -36.43 3.55
N GLN A 111 0.35 -37.11 3.29
CA GLN A 111 -0.95 -37.09 3.95
C GLN A 111 -0.89 -36.67 5.43
N GLY A 112 -1.84 -35.84 5.86
CA GLY A 112 -2.19 -35.78 7.28
C GLY A 112 -2.58 -34.43 7.83
N ARG A 113 -3.89 -34.30 8.06
CA ARG A 113 -4.55 -33.50 9.11
C ARG A 113 -4.66 -31.98 8.94
N ALA A 114 -5.91 -31.59 9.09
CA ALA A 114 -6.44 -30.26 9.27
C ALA A 114 -5.79 -29.53 10.46
N TRP A 115 -5.62 -28.22 10.31
CA TRP A 115 -5.54 -27.29 11.42
C TRP A 115 -6.38 -26.06 11.04
N GLU A 116 -7.57 -25.99 11.63
CA GLU A 116 -8.31 -24.75 11.84
C GLU A 116 -7.50 -23.88 12.82
N GLY A 117 -7.47 -22.57 12.57
CA GLY A 117 -6.77 -21.62 13.43
C GLY A 117 -7.05 -20.21 12.95
N HIS A 118 -8.16 -19.65 13.43
CA HIS A 118 -8.50 -18.24 13.37
C HIS A 118 -7.33 -17.40 13.90
N ASP A 119 -6.95 -16.33 13.19
CA ASP A 119 -6.53 -15.08 13.83
C ASP A 119 -6.67 -13.92 12.83
N ARG A 120 -7.92 -13.43 12.76
CA ARG A 120 -8.25 -12.13 12.18
C ARG A 120 -8.06 -11.11 13.30
N LEU A 121 -6.92 -10.42 13.33
CA LEU A 121 -6.71 -9.27 14.22
C LEU A 121 -7.63 -8.13 13.78
N SER A 122 -8.86 -8.15 14.28
CA SER A 122 -9.77 -7.00 14.29
C SER A 122 -9.31 -6.04 15.39
N VAL A 123 -8.65 -4.95 15.01
CA VAL A 123 -8.54 -3.77 15.87
C VAL A 123 -9.89 -3.04 15.82
N GLN A 124 -10.79 -3.43 16.72
CA GLN A 124 -11.89 -2.60 17.20
C GLN A 124 -11.54 -2.14 18.62
N GLY A 125 -11.71 -0.84 18.87
CA GLY A 125 -11.95 -0.33 20.21
C GLY A 125 -11.06 0.83 20.63
N GLN A 126 -11.51 2.05 20.35
CA GLN A 126 -11.66 3.04 21.41
C GLN A 126 -12.70 4.08 21.00
N GLN A 127 -13.92 3.81 21.46
CA GLN A 127 -14.95 4.81 21.70
C GLN A 127 -14.39 5.81 22.73
N ALA A 128 -14.37 7.10 22.41
CA ALA A 128 -14.34 8.15 23.40
C ALA A 128 -15.62 8.97 23.24
N SER A 129 -16.54 8.73 24.15
CA SER A 129 -17.76 9.46 24.39
C SER A 129 -17.44 10.93 24.68
N HIS A 130 -18.16 11.86 24.03
CA HIS A 130 -18.56 13.07 24.73
C HIS A 130 -19.93 13.51 24.22
N ASP A 131 -20.89 13.28 25.10
CA ASP A 131 -22.30 13.63 25.02
C ASP A 131 -22.49 15.12 25.34
N GLU A 132 -23.67 15.61 24.98
CA GLU A 132 -24.12 17.00 24.96
C GLU A 132 -24.02 17.79 26.28
N HIS A 133 -23.83 19.11 26.18
CA HIS A 133 -24.64 20.06 26.97
C HIS A 133 -24.68 21.49 26.38
N HIS A 134 -25.89 21.90 25.96
CA HIS A 134 -26.62 23.16 26.23
C HIS A 134 -25.81 24.49 26.29
N GLY A 135 -26.23 25.61 25.70
CA GLY A 135 -27.49 26.00 25.07
C GLY A 135 -27.56 27.54 25.01
N ARG A 136 -28.56 28.03 24.25
CA ARG A 136 -29.12 29.40 24.18
C ARG A 136 -28.22 30.56 23.75
#